data_AF-A0A3D3KSS6-F1
#
_entry.id   AF-A0A3D3KSS6-F1
#
_cell.length_a   1.000
_cell.length_b   1.000
_cell.length_c   1.000
_cell.angle_alpha   90.00
_cell.angle_beta   90.00
_cell.angle_gamma   90.00
#
_symmetry.space_group_name_H-M   'P 1'
#
loop_
_entity.id
_entity.type
_entity.pdbx_description
1 polymer ?
#
loop_
_entity_poly.entity_id
_entity_poly.type
_entity_poly.pdbx_seq_one_letter_code
_entity_poly.pdbx_strand_id
1 'polypeptide(L)'
;PKDFPLGMSGSWTPGGAWQLAADPSWSTQAQEFPQQSDVAYGSAGAIATQMIGELSVDIPRVLLQRPGQPWSELQMPEPAGDGLRLYSDVTAVADGFLVAGTDSNHGNDQVRLWHVDAGGAVTERHAALEAAAPLLTAGKEPHITGFSSGSGQPLAFGSVGSQPTIWELEGERNFSKYTTLVSDENQTLDTMAAGPRGLMLLGSSRTANSRLPVIWSRPDGGAWSVYTGNIFGAGTENGDSPVTAVLPSSHGFLAAGWFTADGADHAGIAVSDDGAKWSHVQGSEFRGKPAAGRYIGSLAETPARTVLAGGSIDEGQLRTATVWASADARTWTPVLLPRAEGYTDAHVVSLTAGPSRTVAVVKHSSTGKPN
;
A
#
# COMPACT_ATOMS: atom_id res chain seq x y z
N PRO A 1 33.82 3.61 7.67
CA PRO A 1 33.20 2.99 6.48
C PRO A 1 31.94 2.25 6.91
N LYS A 2 30.79 2.90 6.77
CA LYS A 2 29.50 2.35 7.17
C LYS A 2 28.86 1.75 5.94
N ASP A 3 28.55 0.46 6.03
CA ASP A 3 27.95 -0.35 4.97
C ASP A 3 26.45 -0.53 5.21
N PHE A 4 25.67 -0.48 4.14
CA PHE A 4 24.21 -0.32 4.12
C PHE A 4 23.47 -1.57 3.57
N PRO A 5 22.16 -1.72 3.85
CA PRO A 5 21.38 -2.92 3.54
C PRO A 5 20.75 -2.94 2.13
N LEU A 6 20.47 -4.16 1.68
CA LEU A 6 19.98 -4.53 0.35
C LEU A 6 18.44 -4.59 0.39
N GLY A 7 17.77 -3.95 -0.57
CA GLY A 7 16.36 -4.21 -0.85
C GLY A 7 16.14 -5.65 -1.29
N MET A 8 15.11 -6.30 -0.75
CA MET A 8 14.76 -7.65 -1.17
C MET A 8 13.42 -7.62 -1.90
N SER A 9 13.44 -8.16 -3.12
CA SER A 9 12.22 -8.55 -3.81
C SER A 9 12.16 -10.08 -3.82
N GLY A 10 11.19 -10.64 -3.12
CA GLY A 10 10.81 -12.04 -3.32
C GLY A 10 9.96 -12.13 -4.58
N SER A 11 10.14 -13.15 -5.42
CA SER A 11 9.19 -13.47 -6.48
C SER A 11 8.53 -14.82 -6.18
N TRP A 12 7.21 -14.89 -6.28
CA TRP A 12 6.46 -16.13 -6.05
C TRP A 12 5.57 -16.50 -7.22
N THR A 13 5.66 -17.75 -7.66
CA THR A 13 4.75 -18.35 -8.64
C THR A 13 3.70 -19.21 -7.91
N PRO A 14 2.42 -19.19 -8.31
CA PRO A 14 1.40 -20.06 -7.74
C PRO A 14 1.80 -21.55 -7.72
N GLY A 15 1.79 -22.16 -6.52
CA GLY A 15 2.20 -23.55 -6.30
C GLY A 15 3.72 -23.80 -6.30
N GLY A 16 4.53 -22.76 -6.48
CA GLY A 16 5.99 -22.81 -6.45
C GLY A 16 6.61 -22.38 -5.12
N ALA A 17 7.91 -22.62 -4.97
CA ALA A 17 8.70 -22.00 -3.91
C ALA A 17 8.92 -20.50 -4.21
N TRP A 18 8.93 -19.66 -3.18
CA TRP A 18 9.40 -18.29 -3.31
C TRP A 18 10.87 -18.30 -3.77
N GLN A 19 11.16 -17.60 -4.86
CA GLN A 19 12.51 -17.24 -5.23
C GLN A 19 12.77 -15.83 -4.72
N LEU A 20 13.40 -15.70 -3.55
CA LEU A 20 14.12 -14.47 -3.23
C LEU A 20 15.40 -14.49 -4.08
N ALA A 21 15.39 -13.71 -5.14
CA ALA A 21 16.64 -13.17 -5.64
C ALA A 21 16.80 -11.83 -4.93
N ALA A 22 17.86 -11.68 -4.12
CA ALA A 22 18.44 -10.36 -4.03
C ALA A 22 18.81 -10.02 -5.48
N ASP A 23 18.07 -9.13 -6.14
CA ASP A 23 18.51 -8.62 -7.43
C ASP A 23 19.66 -7.66 -7.10
N PRO A 24 20.91 -8.06 -7.35
CA PRO A 24 22.05 -7.26 -6.93
C PRO A 24 22.08 -5.89 -7.62
N SER A 25 21.29 -5.68 -8.69
CA SER A 25 21.14 -4.36 -9.31
C SER A 25 20.48 -3.33 -8.40
N TRP A 26 19.72 -3.76 -7.38
CA TRP A 26 19.15 -2.89 -6.34
C TRP A 26 20.17 -2.49 -5.27
N SER A 27 21.35 -3.10 -5.33
CA SER A 27 22.11 -3.49 -4.14
C SER A 27 23.58 -3.12 -4.25
N THR A 28 24.05 -2.63 -5.40
CA THR A 28 25.42 -2.16 -5.57
C THR A 28 25.67 -0.81 -4.91
N GLN A 29 24.66 -0.17 -4.31
CA GLN A 29 24.78 1.16 -3.72
C GLN A 29 24.70 1.13 -2.19
N ALA A 30 25.68 1.81 -1.59
CA ALA A 30 25.91 1.89 -0.16
C ALA A 30 25.02 2.95 0.50
N GLN A 31 23.70 2.91 0.32
CA GLN A 31 22.77 3.85 0.96
C GLN A 31 21.45 3.17 1.36
N GLU A 32 20.75 3.78 2.33
CA GLU A 32 19.60 3.25 3.07
C GLU A 32 18.38 2.92 2.18
N PHE A 33 17.59 1.91 2.58
CA PHE A 33 16.38 1.47 1.87
C PHE A 33 15.11 2.16 2.44
N PRO A 34 14.09 2.47 1.62
CA PRO A 34 12.95 3.32 2.00
C PRO A 34 12.06 2.83 3.14
N GLN A 35 11.47 3.79 3.85
CA GLN A 35 10.30 3.56 4.72
C GLN A 35 8.97 3.45 3.95
N GLN A 36 8.89 4.02 2.75
CA GLN A 36 7.75 3.90 1.84
C GLN A 36 8.28 3.49 0.47
N SER A 37 7.83 2.33 0.00
CA SER A 37 8.08 1.87 -1.35
C SER A 37 6.79 1.27 -1.85
N ASP A 38 6.37 1.74 -3.00
CA ASP A 38 5.23 1.20 -3.71
C ASP A 38 5.69 0.61 -5.04
N VAL A 39 4.98 -0.41 -5.51
CA VAL A 39 5.32 -1.15 -6.72
C VAL A 39 4.06 -1.39 -7.53
N ALA A 40 4.09 -1.02 -8.81
CA ALA A 40 3.02 -1.30 -9.75
C ALA A 40 3.51 -2.16 -10.93
N TYR A 41 2.66 -3.06 -11.40
CA TYR A 41 2.88 -3.88 -12.59
C TYR A 41 1.95 -3.45 -13.71
N GLY A 42 2.50 -3.31 -14.92
CA GLY A 42 1.77 -2.95 -16.13
C GLY A 42 2.28 -3.71 -17.35
N SER A 43 1.67 -3.45 -18.51
CA SER A 43 2.12 -4.00 -19.80
C SER A 43 3.56 -3.60 -20.14
N ALA A 44 3.98 -2.42 -19.67
CA ALA A 44 5.32 -1.87 -19.83
C ALA A 44 6.38 -2.47 -18.88
N GLY A 45 5.99 -3.34 -17.94
CA GLY A 45 6.89 -3.95 -16.95
C GLY A 45 6.47 -3.68 -15.51
N ALA A 46 7.39 -3.21 -14.69
CA ALA A 46 7.14 -2.81 -13.31
C ALA A 46 7.80 -1.47 -12.99
N ILE A 47 7.17 -0.68 -12.13
CA ILE A 47 7.72 0.57 -11.61
C ILE A 47 7.71 0.52 -10.09
N ALA A 48 8.70 1.14 -9.45
CA ALA A 48 8.78 1.24 -8.01
C ALA A 48 9.28 2.62 -7.57
N THR A 49 8.81 3.09 -6.43
CA THR A 49 9.37 4.26 -5.75
C THR A 49 10.30 3.84 -4.63
N GLN A 50 11.39 4.60 -4.49
CA GLN A 50 12.41 4.36 -3.48
C GLN A 50 12.80 5.68 -2.81
N MET A 51 12.40 5.92 -1.57
CA MET A 51 13.08 6.91 -0.70
C MET A 51 14.41 6.34 -0.18
N ILE A 52 15.53 6.98 -0.45
CA ILE A 52 16.79 6.62 0.22
C ILE A 52 16.84 7.41 1.55
N GLY A 53 17.30 6.82 2.64
CA GLY A 53 17.67 7.48 3.91
C GLY A 53 16.68 8.31 4.73
N GLU A 54 17.22 9.21 5.57
CA GLU A 54 16.48 10.09 6.49
C GLU A 54 16.00 11.35 5.76
N LEU A 55 14.77 11.82 6.05
CA LEU A 55 14.02 12.89 5.37
C LEU A 55 14.75 14.23 5.12
N SER A 56 15.97 14.44 5.64
CA SER A 56 16.69 15.71 5.57
C SER A 56 17.84 15.78 4.55
N VAL A 57 18.23 14.67 3.91
CA VAL A 57 19.43 14.67 3.02
C VAL A 57 19.21 13.95 1.68
N ASP A 58 18.11 13.23 1.50
CA ASP A 58 18.04 12.22 0.45
C ASP A 58 17.12 12.53 -0.72
N ILE A 59 17.51 12.01 -1.89
CA ILE A 59 16.79 12.16 -3.16
C ILE A 59 15.98 10.90 -3.39
N PRO A 60 14.63 10.97 -3.40
CA PRO A 60 13.82 9.82 -3.76
C PRO A 60 14.06 9.45 -5.23
N ARG A 61 13.93 8.16 -5.53
CA ARG A 61 14.16 7.58 -6.86
C ARG A 61 12.90 6.88 -7.36
N VAL A 62 12.82 6.80 -8.67
CA VAL A 62 11.85 5.97 -9.37
C VAL A 62 12.60 4.95 -10.19
N LEU A 63 12.29 3.68 -9.99
CA LEU A 63 12.93 2.56 -10.67
C LEU A 63 11.94 1.97 -11.68
N LEU A 64 12.41 1.68 -12.89
CA LEU A 64 11.65 0.99 -13.92
C LEU A 64 12.32 -0.35 -14.24
N GLN A 65 11.53 -1.41 -14.28
CA GLN A 65 11.94 -2.70 -14.83
C GLN A 65 11.09 -3.04 -16.03
N ARG A 66 11.69 -3.00 -17.21
CA ARG A 66 11.05 -3.51 -18.43
C ARG A 66 11.05 -5.05 -18.43
N PRO A 67 10.12 -5.70 -19.16
CA PRO A 67 10.08 -7.14 -19.26
C PRO A 67 11.44 -7.73 -19.70
N GLY A 68 12.00 -8.63 -18.89
CA GLY A 68 13.27 -9.29 -19.15
C GLY A 68 14.52 -8.42 -18.98
N GLN A 69 14.39 -7.18 -18.48
CA GLN A 69 15.51 -6.29 -18.19
C GLN A 69 15.75 -6.17 -16.67
N PRO A 70 16.96 -5.81 -16.22
CA PRO A 70 17.17 -5.39 -14.84
C PRO A 70 16.45 -4.06 -14.56
N TRP A 71 16.37 -3.68 -13.30
CA TRP A 71 15.86 -2.36 -12.90
C TRP A 71 16.82 -1.26 -13.36
N SER A 72 16.24 -0.14 -13.79
CA SER A 72 16.97 1.08 -14.14
C SER A 72 16.33 2.27 -13.44
N GLU A 73 17.15 3.17 -12.91
CA GLU A 73 16.71 4.44 -12.36
C GLU A 73 16.20 5.35 -13.49
N LEU A 74 15.04 5.96 -13.27
CA LEU A 74 14.47 6.96 -14.16
C LEU A 74 15.00 8.34 -13.81
N GLN A 75 15.38 9.11 -14.83
CA GLN A 75 15.67 10.52 -14.66
C GLN A 75 14.35 11.27 -14.48
N MET A 76 14.01 11.56 -13.22
CA MET A 76 12.87 12.39 -12.91
C MET A 76 13.21 13.87 -13.15
N PRO A 77 12.23 14.73 -13.50
CA PRO A 77 12.45 16.17 -13.59
C PRO A 77 13.09 16.73 -12.32
N GLU A 78 13.83 17.82 -12.36
CA GLU A 78 14.32 18.45 -11.12
C GLU A 78 13.14 19.07 -10.33
N PRO A 79 13.20 19.14 -8.98
CA PRO A 79 12.27 19.92 -8.19
C PRO A 79 12.34 21.40 -8.53
N ALA A 80 11.18 22.08 -8.44
CA ALA A 80 11.13 23.52 -8.63
C ALA A 80 11.73 24.24 -7.40
N GLY A 81 13.02 24.58 -7.46
CA GLY A 81 13.75 25.26 -6.39
C GLY A 81 14.35 24.30 -5.36
N ASP A 82 14.59 24.80 -4.14
CA ASP A 82 15.30 24.06 -3.06
C ASP A 82 14.40 23.06 -2.29
N GLY A 83 13.27 22.66 -2.87
CA GLY A 83 12.27 21.82 -2.21
C GLY A 83 12.65 20.35 -2.16
N LEU A 84 12.26 19.68 -1.07
CA LEU A 84 12.36 18.23 -0.94
C LEU A 84 11.30 17.57 -1.82
N ARG A 85 11.71 16.79 -2.80
CA ARG A 85 10.79 15.91 -3.52
C ARG A 85 10.51 14.66 -2.69
N LEU A 86 9.27 14.20 -2.68
CA LEU A 86 8.86 12.91 -2.14
C LEU A 86 7.99 12.21 -3.17
N TYR A 87 8.23 10.92 -3.46
CA TYR A 87 7.32 10.10 -4.26
C TYR A 87 6.49 9.23 -3.31
N SER A 88 5.17 9.34 -3.40
CA SER A 88 4.26 8.70 -2.44
C SER A 88 3.64 7.41 -2.97
N ASP A 89 3.43 7.30 -4.28
CA ASP A 89 2.57 6.25 -4.86
C ASP A 89 2.92 6.01 -6.34
N VAL A 90 2.69 4.79 -6.82
CA VAL A 90 2.79 4.44 -8.24
C VAL A 90 1.65 3.56 -8.69
N THR A 91 1.17 3.79 -9.90
CA THR A 91 0.12 2.94 -10.46
C THR A 91 0.27 2.70 -11.96
N ALA A 92 -0.15 1.54 -12.43
CA ALA A 92 -0.09 1.20 -13.84
C ALA A 92 -1.25 1.85 -14.60
N VAL A 93 -0.97 2.29 -15.83
CA VAL A 93 -1.97 2.84 -16.76
C VAL A 93 -1.80 2.20 -18.14
N ALA A 94 -2.77 2.44 -19.04
CA ALA A 94 -2.84 1.74 -20.33
C ALA A 94 -1.55 1.84 -21.16
N ASP A 95 -0.85 2.97 -21.10
CA ASP A 95 0.34 3.32 -21.89
C ASP A 95 1.64 3.41 -21.07
N GLY A 96 1.62 3.00 -19.80
CA GLY A 96 2.79 3.08 -18.92
C GLY A 96 2.43 3.11 -17.44
N PHE A 97 2.93 4.11 -16.74
CA PHE A 97 2.74 4.28 -15.29
C PHE A 97 2.47 5.73 -14.93
N LEU A 98 1.77 5.94 -13.82
CA LEU A 98 1.70 7.20 -13.11
C LEU A 98 2.53 7.11 -11.84
N VAL A 99 3.29 8.16 -11.58
CA VAL A 99 4.04 8.37 -10.33
C VAL A 99 3.47 9.61 -9.68
N ALA A 100 3.15 9.50 -8.41
CA ALA A 100 2.71 10.62 -7.60
C ALA A 100 3.80 11.06 -6.63
N GLY A 101 3.81 12.35 -6.34
CA GLY A 101 4.70 12.91 -5.35
C GLY A 101 4.39 14.36 -5.03
N THR A 102 5.24 14.96 -4.22
CA THR A 102 5.12 16.35 -3.76
C THR A 102 6.47 17.03 -3.84
N ASP A 103 6.51 18.29 -4.26
CA ASP A 103 7.69 19.15 -4.15
C ASP A 103 7.54 19.99 -2.89
N SER A 104 8.02 19.49 -1.76
CA SER A 104 7.83 20.15 -0.47
C SER A 104 8.91 21.19 -0.17
N ASN A 105 8.56 22.48 -0.12
CA ASN A 105 9.39 23.44 0.61
C ASN A 105 9.00 23.48 2.10
N HIS A 106 7.69 23.39 2.42
CA HIS A 106 7.20 23.53 3.81
C HIS A 106 5.88 22.77 4.10
N GLY A 107 5.59 21.67 3.40
CA GLY A 107 4.54 20.72 3.82
C GLY A 107 3.10 21.09 3.45
N ASN A 108 2.90 22.00 2.48
CA ASN A 108 1.58 22.36 1.93
C ASN A 108 1.58 22.28 0.40
N ASP A 109 2.39 21.40 -0.16
CA ASP A 109 2.77 21.50 -1.56
C ASP A 109 1.89 20.64 -2.47
N GLN A 110 1.58 21.20 -3.63
CA GLN A 110 0.70 20.60 -4.63
C GLN A 110 1.19 19.19 -5.01
N VAL A 111 0.28 18.22 -5.01
CA VAL A 111 0.58 16.88 -5.54
C VAL A 111 0.91 17.01 -7.01
N ARG A 112 2.11 16.56 -7.37
CA ARG A 112 2.59 16.46 -8.73
C ARG A 112 2.38 15.04 -9.24
N LEU A 113 2.08 14.96 -10.53
CA LEU A 113 1.94 13.71 -11.24
C LEU A 113 2.95 13.65 -12.37
N TRP A 114 3.61 12.51 -12.51
CA TRP A 114 4.45 12.21 -13.65
C TRP A 114 3.93 10.98 -14.35
N HIS A 115 3.88 11.04 -15.67
CA HIS A 115 3.62 9.88 -16.49
C HIS A 115 4.93 9.35 -17.02
N VAL A 116 5.11 8.04 -16.85
CA VAL A 116 6.24 7.29 -17.34
C VAL A 116 5.71 6.38 -18.43
N ASP A 117 6.07 6.65 -19.67
CA ASP A 117 5.63 5.80 -20.79
C ASP A 117 6.35 4.44 -20.80
N ALA A 118 5.95 3.54 -21.71
CA ALA A 118 6.60 2.24 -21.87
C ALA A 118 8.10 2.32 -22.23
N GLY A 119 8.53 3.43 -22.82
CA GLY A 119 9.93 3.74 -23.11
C GLY A 119 10.71 4.26 -21.91
N GLY A 120 10.06 4.58 -20.80
CA GLY A 120 10.67 5.22 -19.63
C GLY A 120 10.84 6.73 -19.79
N ALA A 121 10.21 7.36 -20.79
CA ALA A 121 10.18 8.81 -20.88
C ALA A 121 9.25 9.37 -19.80
N VAL A 122 9.75 10.33 -19.04
CA VAL A 122 9.01 10.97 -17.95
C VAL A 122 8.45 12.29 -18.44
N THR A 123 7.13 12.45 -18.36
CA THR A 123 6.45 13.72 -18.65
C THR A 123 5.71 14.17 -17.42
N GLU A 124 5.97 15.41 -16.99
CA GLU A 124 5.17 16.01 -15.92
C GLU A 124 3.74 16.25 -16.41
N ARG A 125 2.79 15.75 -15.64
CA ARG A 125 1.38 16.08 -15.77
C ARG A 125 1.07 17.10 -14.69
N HIS A 126 0.99 18.36 -15.08
CA HIS A 126 0.26 19.34 -14.27
C HIS A 126 -1.19 18.86 -14.20
N ALA A 127 -1.53 18.21 -13.10
CA ALA A 127 -2.89 17.83 -12.83
C ALA A 127 -3.64 19.14 -12.60
N ALA A 128 -4.50 19.56 -13.53
CA ALA A 128 -5.47 20.61 -13.25
C ALA A 128 -6.54 20.08 -12.28
N LEU A 129 -6.12 19.62 -11.10
CA LEU A 129 -6.98 19.24 -9.98
C LEU A 129 -7.74 20.46 -9.45
N GLU A 130 -7.16 21.65 -9.64
CA GLU A 130 -7.75 22.95 -9.28
C GLU A 130 -9.09 23.22 -9.98
N ALA A 131 -9.35 22.62 -11.14
CA ALA A 131 -10.58 22.85 -11.90
C ALA A 131 -11.76 21.93 -11.51
N ALA A 132 -11.51 20.89 -10.73
CA ALA A 132 -12.46 19.79 -10.51
C ALA A 132 -13.36 19.97 -9.28
N ALA A 133 -12.87 20.66 -8.24
CA ALA A 133 -13.65 20.91 -7.04
C ALA A 133 -14.42 22.24 -7.20
N PRO A 134 -15.76 22.27 -7.12
CA PRO A 134 -16.55 23.47 -7.31
C PRO A 134 -16.18 24.46 -6.22
N LEU A 135 -15.54 25.57 -6.62
CA LEU A 135 -15.40 26.83 -5.89
C LEU A 135 -15.45 26.62 -4.38
N LEU A 136 -14.47 25.90 -3.85
CA LEU A 136 -14.34 25.71 -2.43
C LEU A 136 -14.19 27.10 -1.80
N THR A 137 -14.83 27.31 -0.64
CA THR A 137 -14.58 28.50 0.16
C THR A 137 -13.06 28.64 0.32
N ALA A 138 -12.52 29.82 0.05
CA ALA A 138 -11.07 30.06 0.10
C ALA A 138 -10.44 29.39 1.35
N GLY A 139 -9.44 28.54 1.14
CA GLY A 139 -8.74 27.80 2.20
C GLY A 139 -9.14 26.32 2.40
N LYS A 140 -10.02 25.75 1.57
CA LYS A 140 -10.20 24.29 1.49
C LYS A 140 -9.63 23.80 0.17
N GLU A 141 -8.34 23.50 0.13
CA GLU A 141 -7.70 22.92 -1.07
C GLU A 141 -7.83 21.39 -1.05
N PRO A 142 -7.94 20.74 -2.22
CA PRO A 142 -7.89 19.29 -2.29
C PRO A 142 -6.49 18.80 -1.86
N HIS A 143 -6.46 17.80 -0.98
CA HIS A 143 -5.25 17.12 -0.54
C HIS A 143 -5.31 15.66 -0.99
N ILE A 144 -4.50 15.28 -1.98
CA ILE A 144 -4.42 13.89 -2.44
C ILE A 144 -3.43 13.13 -1.55
N THR A 145 -3.85 11.98 -1.03
CA THR A 145 -3.02 11.09 -0.21
C THR A 145 -2.47 9.91 -1.00
N GLY A 146 -3.10 9.53 -2.13
CA GLY A 146 -2.59 8.45 -2.98
C GLY A 146 -3.42 8.20 -4.24
N PHE A 147 -3.08 7.12 -4.93
CA PHE A 147 -3.65 6.68 -6.19
C PHE A 147 -3.97 5.18 -6.15
N SER A 148 -4.83 4.74 -7.06
CA SER A 148 -5.01 3.32 -7.34
C SER A 148 -5.45 3.16 -8.78
N SER A 149 -5.11 2.03 -9.39
CA SER A 149 -5.67 1.60 -10.66
C SER A 149 -6.33 0.25 -10.45
N GLY A 150 -7.61 0.18 -10.71
CA GLY A 150 -8.31 -1.09 -10.87
C GLY A 150 -9.43 -0.93 -11.88
N SER A 151 -9.83 -2.04 -12.49
CA SER A 151 -10.75 -2.06 -13.64
C SER A 151 -10.32 -1.20 -14.84
N GLY A 152 -9.03 -0.84 -14.94
CA GLY A 152 -8.49 -0.03 -16.03
C GLY A 152 -8.73 1.48 -15.91
N GLN A 153 -9.33 1.95 -14.82
CA GLN A 153 -9.51 3.38 -14.55
C GLN A 153 -8.62 3.82 -13.39
N PRO A 154 -7.69 4.77 -13.61
CA PRO A 154 -6.92 5.37 -12.53
C PRO A 154 -7.80 6.28 -11.68
N LEU A 155 -7.61 6.18 -10.38
CA LEU A 155 -8.30 6.94 -9.36
C LEU A 155 -7.26 7.62 -8.46
N ALA A 156 -7.54 8.84 -8.04
CA ALA A 156 -6.84 9.51 -6.95
C ALA A 156 -7.76 9.54 -5.72
N PHE A 157 -7.20 9.56 -4.51
CA PHE A 157 -7.96 9.66 -3.28
C PHE A 157 -7.26 10.55 -2.27
N GLY A 158 -8.04 11.09 -1.33
CA GLY A 158 -7.56 12.06 -0.35
C GLY A 158 -8.70 12.80 0.32
N SER A 159 -8.57 14.10 0.53
CA SER A 159 -9.59 14.90 1.18
C SER A 159 -9.81 16.26 0.53
N VAL A 160 -11.01 16.80 0.73
CA VAL A 160 -11.34 18.20 0.47
C VAL A 160 -11.73 18.82 1.80
N GLY A 161 -10.83 19.61 2.40
CA GLY A 161 -10.91 19.91 3.83
C GLY A 161 -10.83 18.62 4.65
N SER A 162 -11.88 18.33 5.42
CA SER A 162 -11.99 17.09 6.21
C SER A 162 -12.85 16.00 5.59
N GLN A 163 -13.28 16.17 4.34
CA GLN A 163 -14.15 15.22 3.64
C GLN A 163 -13.32 14.27 2.77
N PRO A 164 -13.30 12.96 3.07
CA PRO A 164 -12.80 11.92 2.19
C PRO A 164 -13.33 12.07 0.76
N THR A 165 -12.43 12.15 -0.21
CA THR A 165 -12.77 12.40 -1.60
C THR A 165 -11.98 11.47 -2.51
N ILE A 166 -12.65 11.00 -3.56
CA ILE A 166 -12.02 10.30 -4.68
C ILE A 166 -12.16 11.12 -5.95
N TRP A 167 -11.16 11.07 -6.82
CA TRP A 167 -11.18 11.66 -8.15
C TRP A 167 -10.94 10.58 -9.19
N GLU A 168 -11.76 10.57 -10.23
CA GLU A 168 -11.64 9.71 -11.39
C GLU A 168 -10.81 10.40 -12.47
N LEU A 169 -9.87 9.69 -13.09
CA LEU A 169 -9.19 10.17 -14.28
C LEU A 169 -10.18 10.20 -15.47
N GLU A 170 -10.36 11.37 -16.07
CA GLU A 170 -11.12 11.60 -17.29
C GLU A 170 -10.18 11.83 -18.48
N GLY A 171 -10.43 11.07 -19.54
CA GLY A 171 -9.54 11.02 -20.70
C GLY A 171 -8.15 10.52 -20.30
N GLU A 172 -7.13 11.18 -20.82
CA GLU A 172 -5.75 10.77 -20.55
C GLU A 172 -5.10 11.56 -19.42
N ARG A 173 -5.65 12.70 -18.97
CA ARG A 173 -4.86 13.68 -18.21
C ARG A 173 -5.54 14.37 -17.03
N ASN A 174 -6.87 14.37 -16.94
CA ASN A 174 -7.57 15.26 -16.01
C ASN A 174 -8.36 14.49 -14.97
N PHE A 175 -8.02 14.66 -13.69
CA PHE A 175 -8.85 14.21 -12.57
C PHE A 175 -9.95 15.24 -12.32
N SER A 176 -11.05 15.15 -13.07
CA SER A 176 -12.12 16.17 -13.11
C SER A 176 -13.39 15.76 -12.37
N LYS A 177 -13.68 14.45 -12.32
CA LYS A 177 -14.89 13.92 -11.70
C LYS A 177 -14.55 13.44 -10.30
N TYR A 178 -15.14 14.06 -9.29
CA TYR A 178 -14.90 13.68 -7.90
C TYR A 178 -16.18 13.20 -7.22
N THR A 179 -16.01 12.34 -6.21
CA THR A 179 -17.07 11.90 -5.30
C THR A 179 -16.58 12.14 -3.89
N THR A 180 -17.29 12.99 -3.14
CA THR A 180 -17.12 13.05 -1.69
C THR A 180 -17.81 11.84 -1.09
N LEU A 181 -17.09 11.11 -0.26
CA LEU A 181 -17.65 9.98 0.47
C LEU A 181 -18.39 10.58 1.66
N VAL A 182 -19.67 10.26 1.77
CA VAL A 182 -20.51 10.81 2.84
C VAL A 182 -20.10 10.15 4.14
N SER A 183 -19.46 10.91 5.02
CA SER A 183 -19.28 10.58 6.42
C SER A 183 -18.84 11.82 7.21
N ASP A 184 -18.88 11.70 8.54
CA ASP A 184 -18.67 12.80 9.49
C ASP A 184 -17.40 13.63 9.22
N GLU A 185 -17.41 14.91 9.63
CA GLU A 185 -16.35 15.91 9.33
C GLU A 185 -14.97 15.63 9.96
N ASN A 186 -14.68 14.42 10.43
CA ASN A 186 -13.46 14.06 11.16
C ASN A 186 -12.91 12.70 10.71
N GLN A 187 -12.78 12.50 9.40
CA GLN A 187 -12.25 11.26 8.84
C GLN A 187 -11.03 11.49 7.96
N THR A 188 -10.09 10.55 7.99
CA THR A 188 -8.93 10.49 7.08
C THR A 188 -9.13 9.39 6.06
N LEU A 189 -8.50 9.51 4.90
CA LEU A 189 -8.29 8.41 3.96
C LEU A 189 -6.82 8.04 3.97
N ASP A 190 -6.55 6.78 4.27
CA ASP A 190 -5.20 6.28 4.47
C ASP A 190 -4.76 5.41 3.29
N THR A 191 -5.65 4.59 2.71
CA THR A 191 -5.34 3.77 1.54
C THR A 191 -6.58 3.44 0.70
N MET A 192 -6.35 3.09 -0.57
CA MET A 192 -7.35 2.64 -1.53
C MET A 192 -6.88 1.34 -2.19
N ALA A 193 -7.79 0.41 -2.36
CA ALA A 193 -7.57 -0.81 -3.11
C ALA A 193 -8.68 -1.00 -4.14
N ALA A 194 -8.31 -1.44 -5.32
CA ALA A 194 -9.22 -1.77 -6.41
C ALA A 194 -8.99 -3.22 -6.85
N GLY A 195 -10.06 -3.92 -7.21
CA GLY A 195 -9.97 -5.33 -7.57
C GLY A 195 -11.25 -5.86 -8.21
N PRO A 196 -11.35 -7.19 -8.43
CA PRO A 196 -12.40 -7.78 -9.25
C PRO A 196 -13.82 -7.61 -8.70
N ARG A 197 -13.96 -7.27 -7.41
CA ARG A 197 -15.27 -6.96 -6.80
C ARG A 197 -15.58 -5.47 -6.66
N GLY A 198 -14.71 -4.58 -7.14
CA GLY A 198 -14.92 -3.15 -7.11
C GLY A 198 -13.84 -2.42 -6.32
N LEU A 199 -14.24 -1.46 -5.49
CA LEU A 199 -13.34 -0.55 -4.79
C LEU A 199 -13.47 -0.68 -3.27
N MET A 200 -12.37 -0.49 -2.57
CA MET A 200 -12.32 -0.33 -1.13
C MET A 200 -11.43 0.85 -0.76
N LEU A 201 -11.83 1.55 0.29
CA LEU A 201 -11.06 2.59 0.92
C LEU A 201 -10.95 2.27 2.40
N LEU A 202 -9.79 2.54 2.96
CA LEU A 202 -9.53 2.46 4.38
C LEU A 202 -9.09 3.83 4.87
N GLY A 203 -9.63 4.19 6.02
CA GLY A 203 -9.32 5.41 6.71
C GLY A 203 -9.57 5.28 8.19
N SER A 204 -9.60 6.42 8.86
CA SER A 204 -9.90 6.46 10.28
C SER A 204 -10.90 7.56 10.60
N SER A 205 -11.76 7.32 11.58
CA SER A 205 -12.62 8.34 12.19
C SER A 205 -12.04 8.72 13.54
N ARG A 206 -11.84 10.02 13.74
CA ARG A 206 -11.37 10.55 15.01
C ARG A 206 -12.54 10.64 15.98
N THR A 207 -12.43 9.90 17.09
CA THR A 207 -13.31 10.04 18.25
C THR A 207 -12.61 10.88 19.32
N ALA A 208 -13.30 11.20 20.42
CA ALA A 208 -12.72 11.96 21.52
C ALA A 208 -11.46 11.29 22.11
N ASN A 209 -11.39 9.96 22.10
CA ASN A 209 -10.36 9.19 22.82
C ASN A 209 -9.61 8.16 21.94
N SER A 210 -10.00 7.95 20.69
CA SER A 210 -9.41 6.92 19.83
C SER A 210 -9.61 7.21 18.33
N ARG A 211 -8.95 6.43 17.47
CA ARG A 211 -9.20 6.37 16.03
C ARG A 211 -9.81 5.02 15.69
N LEU A 212 -11.03 5.03 15.16
CA LEU A 212 -11.69 3.81 14.69
C LEU A 212 -11.46 3.64 13.19
N PRO A 213 -11.20 2.42 12.69
CA PRO A 213 -11.12 2.19 11.27
C PRO A 213 -12.46 2.50 10.61
N VAL A 214 -12.40 3.14 9.44
CA VAL A 214 -13.54 3.34 8.55
C VAL A 214 -13.20 2.64 7.26
N ILE A 215 -14.09 1.75 6.82
CA ILE A 215 -13.95 1.04 5.56
C ILE A 215 -15.10 1.44 4.67
N TRP A 216 -14.80 2.03 3.52
CA TRP A 216 -15.79 2.22 2.47
C TRP A 216 -15.60 1.13 1.43
N SER A 217 -16.69 0.53 0.98
CA SER A 217 -16.66 -0.49 -0.07
C SER A 217 -17.66 -0.14 -1.14
N ARG A 218 -17.35 -0.41 -2.40
CA ARG A 218 -18.26 -0.20 -3.52
C ARG A 218 -18.13 -1.38 -4.47
N PRO A 219 -19.15 -2.25 -4.56
CA PRO A 219 -19.23 -3.23 -5.63
C PRO A 219 -19.12 -2.57 -7.00
N ASP A 220 -18.58 -3.26 -8.00
CA ASP A 220 -18.53 -2.72 -9.36
C ASP A 220 -19.93 -2.29 -9.86
N GLY A 221 -20.02 -1.07 -10.39
CA GLY A 221 -21.28 -0.41 -10.75
C GLY A 221 -22.26 -0.11 -9.60
N GLY A 222 -21.93 -0.50 -8.36
CA GLY A 222 -22.77 -0.38 -7.18
C GLY A 222 -22.66 0.97 -6.46
N ALA A 223 -23.38 1.07 -5.35
CA ALA A 223 -23.30 2.19 -4.40
C ALA A 223 -22.21 1.94 -3.35
N TRP A 224 -21.73 3.02 -2.73
CA TRP A 224 -20.83 2.94 -1.58
C TRP A 224 -21.58 2.43 -0.34
N SER A 225 -20.98 1.48 0.37
CA SER A 225 -21.28 1.12 1.75
C SER A 225 -20.16 1.63 2.66
N VAL A 226 -20.49 1.89 3.93
CA VAL A 226 -19.52 2.25 4.95
C VAL A 226 -19.65 1.31 6.13
N TYR A 227 -18.52 0.87 6.67
CA TYR A 227 -18.43 0.13 7.91
C TYR A 227 -17.58 0.94 8.90
N THR A 228 -18.12 1.11 10.11
CA THR A 228 -17.44 1.69 11.26
C THR A 228 -17.58 0.74 12.44
N GLY A 229 -16.49 0.50 13.16
CA GLY A 229 -16.50 -0.34 14.36
C GLY A 229 -15.37 -1.36 14.41
N ASN A 230 -15.44 -2.24 15.41
CA ASN A 230 -14.45 -3.30 15.60
C ASN A 230 -14.74 -4.50 14.67
N ILE A 231 -13.95 -4.62 13.62
CA ILE A 231 -14.11 -5.64 12.59
C ILE A 231 -13.61 -7.03 12.99
N PHE A 232 -12.68 -7.12 13.96
CA PHE A 232 -12.13 -8.39 14.43
C PHE A 232 -12.86 -8.93 15.66
N GLY A 233 -13.90 -8.24 16.13
CA GLY A 233 -14.77 -8.74 17.20
C GLY A 233 -14.07 -8.94 18.55
N ALA A 234 -12.89 -8.35 18.75
CA ALA A 234 -12.23 -8.35 20.05
C ALA A 234 -13.08 -7.52 21.02
N GLY A 235 -13.78 -8.19 21.93
CA GLY A 235 -14.76 -7.64 22.87
C GLY A 235 -14.18 -6.71 23.95
N THR A 236 -13.20 -5.90 23.61
CA THR A 236 -12.68 -4.85 24.47
C THR A 236 -13.26 -3.53 24.00
N GLU A 237 -14.14 -2.95 24.80
CA GLU A 237 -14.63 -1.57 24.64
C GLU A 237 -13.49 -0.53 24.50
N ASN A 238 -12.24 -0.93 24.76
CA ASN A 238 -11.02 -0.12 24.70
C ASN A 238 -9.86 -0.74 23.89
N GLY A 239 -10.06 -1.85 23.16
CA GLY A 239 -8.93 -2.50 22.47
C GLY A 239 -8.69 -1.95 21.08
N ASP A 240 -7.43 -1.60 20.82
CA ASP A 240 -6.97 -1.24 19.49
C ASP A 240 -7.16 -2.44 18.56
N SER A 241 -7.91 -2.22 17.48
CA SER A 241 -8.13 -3.19 16.40
C SER A 241 -7.86 -2.49 15.07
N PRO A 242 -6.63 -2.01 14.84
CA PRO A 242 -6.30 -1.28 13.63
C PRO A 242 -6.43 -2.20 12.42
N VAL A 243 -7.15 -1.68 11.43
CA VAL A 243 -7.14 -2.20 10.07
C VAL A 243 -6.04 -1.47 9.34
N THR A 244 -5.17 -2.21 8.67
CA THR A 244 -3.97 -1.70 7.98
C THR A 244 -4.03 -1.94 6.48
N ALA A 245 -4.82 -2.92 6.04
CA ALA A 245 -4.97 -3.27 4.64
C ALA A 245 -6.42 -3.63 4.30
N VAL A 246 -6.81 -3.31 3.07
CA VAL A 246 -8.09 -3.70 2.48
C VAL A 246 -7.86 -4.24 1.07
N LEU A 247 -8.72 -5.16 0.63
CA LEU A 247 -8.62 -5.77 -0.70
C LEU A 247 -10.00 -6.21 -1.20
N PRO A 248 -10.55 -5.58 -2.26
CA PRO A 248 -11.64 -6.17 -3.04
C PRO A 248 -11.07 -7.35 -3.84
N SER A 249 -11.46 -8.57 -3.50
CA SER A 249 -10.95 -9.81 -4.11
C SER A 249 -12.05 -10.61 -4.82
N SER A 250 -11.67 -11.67 -5.54
CA SER A 250 -12.65 -12.59 -6.14
C SER A 250 -13.50 -13.33 -5.10
N HIS A 251 -13.04 -13.38 -3.84
CA HIS A 251 -13.71 -14.04 -2.71
C HIS A 251 -14.55 -13.11 -1.83
N GLY A 252 -14.67 -11.83 -2.19
CA GLY A 252 -15.31 -10.82 -1.34
C GLY A 252 -14.39 -9.63 -1.08
N PHE A 253 -14.87 -8.72 -0.25
CA PHE A 253 -14.08 -7.66 0.36
C PHE A 253 -13.33 -8.21 1.56
N LEU A 254 -12.05 -7.86 1.66
CA LEU A 254 -11.17 -8.30 2.72
C LEU A 254 -10.62 -7.10 3.46
N ALA A 255 -10.49 -7.23 4.77
CA ALA A 255 -9.81 -6.29 5.63
C ALA A 255 -8.84 -7.07 6.52
N ALA A 256 -7.64 -6.53 6.72
CA ALA A 256 -6.64 -7.15 7.56
C ALA A 256 -5.92 -6.13 8.44
N GLY A 257 -5.34 -6.64 9.51
CA GLY A 257 -4.69 -5.84 10.53
C GLY A 257 -4.28 -6.69 11.72
N TRP A 258 -4.47 -6.13 12.90
CA TRP A 258 -4.22 -6.84 14.16
C TRP A 258 -5.19 -6.38 15.25
N PHE A 259 -5.25 -7.14 16.34
CA PHE A 259 -6.01 -6.81 17.53
C PHE A 259 -5.36 -7.41 18.76
N THR A 260 -5.51 -6.76 19.91
CA THR A 260 -5.03 -7.30 21.19
C THR A 260 -6.13 -8.11 21.88
N ALA A 261 -5.85 -9.37 22.22
CA ALA A 261 -6.70 -10.19 23.09
C ALA A 261 -5.83 -11.14 23.92
N ASP A 262 -6.33 -11.63 25.06
CA ASP A 262 -5.62 -12.60 25.91
C ASP A 262 -4.17 -12.18 26.27
N GLY A 263 -3.89 -10.87 26.32
CA GLY A 263 -2.55 -10.32 26.59
C GLY A 263 -1.55 -10.48 25.44
N ALA A 264 -2.02 -10.66 24.20
CA ALA A 264 -1.20 -10.82 23.01
C ALA A 264 -1.80 -10.08 21.81
N ASP A 265 -0.94 -9.69 20.86
CA ASP A 265 -1.38 -9.19 19.57
C ASP A 265 -1.58 -10.33 18.59
N HIS A 266 -2.78 -10.41 18.03
CA HIS A 266 -3.15 -11.39 17.02
C HIS A 266 -3.33 -10.70 15.68
N ALA A 267 -2.93 -11.39 14.60
CA ALA A 267 -3.28 -10.95 13.26
C ALA A 267 -4.79 -11.09 13.07
N GLY A 268 -5.39 -10.14 12.37
CA GLY A 268 -6.82 -10.13 12.07
C GLY A 268 -7.06 -10.17 10.58
N ILE A 269 -7.99 -11.01 10.14
CA ILE A 269 -8.56 -10.98 8.78
C ILE A 269 -10.08 -11.00 8.91
N ALA A 270 -10.77 -10.13 8.20
CA ALA A 270 -12.22 -10.16 8.08
C ALA A 270 -12.63 -10.20 6.61
N VAL A 271 -13.74 -10.90 6.36
CA VAL A 271 -14.32 -11.09 5.03
C VAL A 271 -15.72 -10.49 5.00
N SER A 272 -16.10 -9.94 3.86
CA SER A 272 -17.46 -9.47 3.59
C SER A 272 -17.84 -9.75 2.15
N ASP A 273 -19.08 -10.20 1.91
CA ASP A 273 -19.58 -10.36 0.55
C ASP A 273 -20.12 -9.05 -0.04
N ASP A 274 -20.61 -8.15 0.82
CA ASP A 274 -21.36 -6.94 0.45
C ASP A 274 -20.68 -5.63 0.89
N GLY A 275 -19.58 -5.70 1.64
CA GLY A 275 -18.86 -4.56 2.19
C GLY A 275 -19.54 -3.90 3.39
N ALA A 276 -20.70 -4.42 3.83
CA ALA A 276 -21.48 -3.89 4.94
C ALA A 276 -21.47 -4.84 6.15
N LYS A 277 -21.51 -6.14 5.91
CA LYS A 277 -21.49 -7.19 6.93
C LYS A 277 -20.18 -7.93 6.90
N TRP A 278 -19.45 -7.84 7.99
CA TRP A 278 -18.11 -8.42 8.12
C TRP A 278 -18.12 -9.62 9.06
N SER A 279 -17.29 -10.61 8.73
CA SER A 279 -17.06 -11.79 9.55
C SER A 279 -15.57 -11.96 9.77
N HIS A 280 -15.15 -12.01 11.04
CA HIS A 280 -13.76 -12.33 11.39
C HIS A 280 -13.45 -13.77 11.00
N VAL A 281 -12.35 -13.95 10.26
CA VAL A 281 -11.74 -15.24 9.97
C VAL A 281 -10.86 -15.66 11.13
N GLN A 282 -11.31 -16.66 11.89
CA GLN A 282 -10.53 -17.22 12.98
C GLN A 282 -9.64 -18.35 12.47
N GLY A 283 -8.33 -18.20 12.69
CA GLY A 283 -7.32 -19.19 12.31
C GLY A 283 -6.24 -19.30 13.38
N SER A 284 -5.77 -20.52 13.66
CA SER A 284 -4.69 -20.75 14.62
C SER A 284 -3.37 -20.10 14.19
N GLU A 285 -3.18 -19.96 12.89
CA GLU A 285 -2.08 -19.32 12.19
C GLU A 285 -2.02 -17.80 12.39
N PHE A 286 -3.09 -17.18 12.86
CA PHE A 286 -3.15 -15.75 13.18
C PHE A 286 -3.00 -15.46 14.68
N ARG A 287 -3.03 -16.50 15.51
CA ARG A 287 -2.97 -16.35 16.96
C ARG A 287 -1.54 -16.06 17.42
N GLY A 288 -1.29 -14.81 17.81
CA GLY A 288 -0.14 -14.44 18.63
C GLY A 288 -0.16 -15.02 20.04
N LYS A 289 0.93 -14.79 20.78
CA LYS A 289 1.18 -15.16 22.17
C LYS A 289 1.75 -13.93 22.91
N PRO A 290 1.71 -13.87 24.25
CA PRO A 290 2.15 -12.66 24.98
C PRO A 290 3.59 -12.20 24.71
N ALA A 291 4.49 -13.11 24.33
CA ALA A 291 5.86 -12.79 23.93
C ALA A 291 6.08 -12.87 22.41
N ALA A 292 5.02 -13.17 21.64
CA ALA A 292 5.10 -13.34 20.21
C ALA A 292 3.83 -12.87 19.47
N GLY A 293 3.77 -11.57 19.17
CA GLY A 293 2.66 -10.95 18.45
C GLY A 293 2.61 -11.35 16.98
N ARG A 294 1.47 -11.16 16.34
CA ARG A 294 1.31 -11.33 14.88
C ARG A 294 0.59 -10.14 14.29
N TYR A 295 1.03 -9.72 13.11
CA TYR A 295 0.52 -8.53 12.44
C TYR A 295 0.36 -8.83 10.95
N ILE A 296 -0.70 -8.30 10.34
CA ILE A 296 -0.84 -8.22 8.88
C ILE A 296 -0.83 -6.73 8.53
N GLY A 297 -0.03 -6.38 7.52
CA GLY A 297 0.12 -5.01 7.02
C GLY A 297 -0.26 -4.86 5.54
N SER A 298 -0.40 -5.96 4.81
CA SER A 298 -0.65 -5.92 3.37
C SER A 298 -1.49 -7.11 2.89
N LEU A 299 -2.29 -6.89 1.85
CA LEU A 299 -3.10 -7.88 1.17
C LEU A 299 -2.87 -7.77 -0.35
N ALA A 300 -2.84 -8.91 -1.04
CA ALA A 300 -2.84 -8.96 -2.50
C ALA A 300 -3.59 -10.19 -3.01
N GLU A 301 -4.16 -10.10 -4.22
CA GLU A 301 -4.73 -11.27 -4.93
C GLU A 301 -3.93 -11.55 -6.20
N THR A 302 -3.52 -12.80 -6.36
CA THR A 302 -2.79 -13.25 -7.55
C THR A 302 -3.74 -13.49 -8.73
N PRO A 303 -3.24 -13.52 -9.99
CA PRO A 303 -4.05 -13.88 -11.15
C PRO A 303 -4.74 -15.27 -11.03
N ALA A 304 -4.14 -16.18 -10.25
CA ALA A 304 -4.71 -17.48 -9.92
C ALA A 304 -5.79 -17.45 -8.82
N ARG A 305 -6.24 -16.26 -8.41
CA ARG A 305 -7.24 -16.03 -7.35
C ARG A 305 -6.83 -16.56 -5.97
N THR A 306 -5.54 -16.71 -5.74
CA THR A 306 -4.99 -16.93 -4.40
C THR A 306 -4.78 -15.58 -3.74
N VAL A 307 -5.36 -15.41 -2.56
CA VAL A 307 -5.16 -14.25 -1.70
C VAL A 307 -3.91 -14.46 -0.86
N LEU A 308 -3.10 -13.41 -0.74
CA LEU A 308 -1.91 -13.36 0.07
C LEU A 308 -2.08 -12.28 1.14
N ALA A 309 -1.66 -12.59 2.36
CA ALA A 309 -1.58 -11.65 3.48
C ALA A 309 -0.13 -11.55 3.93
N GLY A 310 0.42 -10.35 3.98
CA GLY A 310 1.81 -10.09 4.34
C GLY A 310 1.88 -9.35 5.66
N GLY A 311 2.80 -9.74 6.52
CA GLY A 311 3.12 -8.99 7.72
C GLY A 311 4.28 -9.59 8.50
N SER A 312 4.08 -9.77 9.81
CA SER A 312 5.13 -10.28 10.69
C SER A 312 4.64 -11.19 11.81
N ILE A 313 5.59 -11.98 12.30
CA ILE A 313 5.54 -12.63 13.60
C ILE A 313 6.63 -11.99 14.44
N ASP A 314 6.24 -11.34 15.52
CA ASP A 314 7.17 -10.76 16.48
C ASP A 314 7.50 -11.85 17.50
N GLU A 315 8.76 -12.02 17.89
CA GLU A 315 9.22 -12.98 18.91
C GLU A 315 10.27 -12.26 19.80
N GLY A 316 9.81 -11.72 20.92
CA GLY A 316 10.64 -10.86 21.77
C GLY A 316 11.01 -9.54 21.07
N GLN A 317 12.29 -9.39 20.69
CA GLN A 317 12.81 -8.22 19.97
C GLN A 317 12.99 -8.47 18.47
N LEU A 318 12.73 -9.70 18.00
CA LEU A 318 12.90 -10.07 16.61
C LEU A 318 11.56 -10.04 15.90
N ARG A 319 11.50 -9.39 14.74
CA ARG A 319 10.35 -9.46 13.84
C ARG A 319 10.69 -10.38 12.67
N THR A 320 9.84 -11.35 12.35
CA THR A 320 10.04 -12.23 11.20
C THR A 320 8.99 -11.97 10.15
N ALA A 321 9.43 -11.65 8.93
CA ALA A 321 8.56 -11.44 7.79
C ALA A 321 7.79 -12.73 7.51
N THR A 322 6.48 -12.62 7.34
CA THR A 322 5.61 -13.76 7.08
C THR A 322 4.59 -13.41 6.01
N VAL A 323 4.31 -14.39 5.16
CA VAL A 323 3.18 -14.38 4.24
C VAL A 323 2.27 -15.56 4.55
N TRP A 324 0.96 -15.34 4.53
CA TRP A 324 -0.05 -16.38 4.52
C TRP A 324 -0.74 -16.39 3.16
N ALA A 325 -1.14 -17.58 2.68
CA ALA A 325 -1.89 -17.74 1.45
C ALA A 325 -3.22 -18.42 1.71
N SER A 326 -4.23 -18.04 0.92
CA SER A 326 -5.56 -18.63 0.96
C SER A 326 -6.18 -18.70 -0.43
N ALA A 327 -6.77 -19.84 -0.75
CA ALA A 327 -7.50 -20.05 -2.00
C ALA A 327 -8.98 -19.64 -1.91
N ASP A 328 -9.49 -19.37 -0.71
CA ASP A 328 -10.90 -19.09 -0.41
C ASP A 328 -11.10 -17.88 0.53
N ALA A 329 -10.01 -17.17 0.84
CA ALA A 329 -9.89 -16.10 1.83
C ALA A 329 -10.34 -16.45 3.27
N ARG A 330 -10.55 -17.74 3.58
CA ARG A 330 -11.08 -18.22 4.87
C ARG A 330 -10.16 -19.23 5.54
N THR A 331 -9.49 -20.06 4.74
CA THR A 331 -8.53 -21.05 5.19
C THR A 331 -7.14 -20.58 4.80
N TRP A 332 -6.26 -20.37 5.77
CA TRP A 332 -4.96 -19.78 5.52
C TRP A 332 -3.82 -20.72 5.88
N THR A 333 -2.81 -20.75 5.01
CA THR A 333 -1.59 -21.53 5.21
C THR A 333 -0.39 -20.59 5.21
N PRO A 334 0.51 -20.70 6.20
CA PRO A 334 1.77 -19.99 6.15
C PRO A 334 2.55 -20.35 4.89
N VAL A 335 3.12 -19.33 4.25
CA VAL A 335 4.02 -19.49 3.12
C VAL A 335 5.44 -19.29 3.62
N LEU A 336 6.30 -20.27 3.35
CA LEU A 336 7.70 -20.17 3.73
C LEU A 336 8.39 -19.12 2.86
N LEU A 337 8.74 -17.99 3.46
CA LEU A 337 9.64 -17.03 2.85
C LEU A 337 11.08 -17.51 3.03
N PRO A 338 11.92 -17.47 1.98
CA PRO A 338 13.35 -17.62 2.11
C PRO A 338 13.84 -16.61 3.13
N ARG A 339 14.67 -17.06 4.08
CA ARG A 339 15.36 -16.13 4.96
C ARG A 339 16.39 -15.40 4.12
N ALA A 340 16.16 -14.11 4.01
CA ALA A 340 17.19 -13.13 3.75
C ALA A 340 18.42 -13.41 4.62
N GLU A 341 19.55 -13.79 4.03
CA GLU A 341 20.76 -14.01 4.81
C GLU A 341 21.06 -12.74 5.60
N GLY A 342 20.98 -12.89 6.92
CA GLY A 342 21.35 -11.86 7.86
C GLY A 342 20.35 -10.71 8.12
N TYR A 343 19.13 -10.82 7.61
CA TYR A 343 18.02 -9.94 8.04
C TYR A 343 17.08 -10.74 8.95
N THR A 344 17.44 -10.83 10.22
CA THR A 344 16.68 -11.59 11.22
C THR A 344 15.50 -10.82 11.80
N ASP A 345 15.46 -9.51 11.58
CA ASP A 345 14.43 -8.59 12.08
C ASP A 345 13.78 -7.85 10.92
N ALA A 346 12.74 -8.43 10.32
CA ALA A 346 12.12 -7.96 9.08
C ALA A 346 10.60 -8.16 9.09
N HIS A 347 9.84 -7.37 8.33
CA HIS A 347 8.40 -7.55 8.12
C HIS A 347 7.97 -7.16 6.72
N VAL A 348 6.94 -7.84 6.20
CA VAL A 348 6.36 -7.50 4.90
C VAL A 348 5.53 -6.23 5.05
N VAL A 349 5.90 -5.20 4.29
CA VAL A 349 5.20 -3.90 4.27
C VAL A 349 4.31 -3.73 3.05
N SER A 350 4.63 -4.43 1.95
CA SER A 350 3.82 -4.40 0.74
C SER A 350 3.87 -5.74 0.01
N LEU A 351 2.75 -6.10 -0.61
CA LEU A 351 2.57 -7.22 -1.51
C LEU A 351 1.98 -6.71 -2.82
N THR A 352 2.67 -6.95 -3.92
CA THR A 352 2.15 -6.62 -5.25
C THR A 352 2.13 -7.87 -6.12
N ALA A 353 0.94 -8.31 -6.52
CA ALA A 353 0.79 -9.42 -7.45
C ALA A 353 0.96 -8.95 -8.90
N GLY A 354 1.98 -9.48 -9.59
CA GLY A 354 2.15 -9.36 -11.02
C GLY A 354 1.55 -10.56 -11.79
N PRO A 355 1.61 -10.54 -13.13
CA PRO A 355 1.00 -11.57 -13.97
C PRO A 355 1.64 -12.96 -13.81
N SER A 356 2.94 -13.01 -13.49
CA SER A 356 3.70 -14.26 -13.33
C SER A 356 4.35 -14.42 -11.97
N ARG A 357 4.40 -13.34 -11.17
CA ARG A 357 5.08 -13.33 -9.88
C ARG A 357 4.43 -12.36 -8.90
N THR A 358 4.41 -12.70 -7.63
CA THR A 358 4.14 -11.73 -6.54
C THR A 358 5.44 -11.18 -6.00
N VAL A 359 5.53 -9.86 -5.79
CA VAL A 359 6.60 -9.22 -5.04
C VAL A 359 6.18 -8.94 -3.62
N ALA A 360 7.03 -9.35 -2.67
CA ALA A 360 6.95 -8.92 -1.27
C ALA A 360 8.08 -7.93 -1.01
N VAL A 361 7.70 -6.74 -0.52
CA VAL A 361 8.63 -5.73 -0.03
C VAL A 361 8.74 -5.89 1.49
N VAL A 362 9.97 -5.95 1.98
CA VAL A 362 10.26 -6.21 3.39
C VAL A 362 11.05 -5.04 3.99
N LYS A 363 10.65 -4.61 5.19
CA LYS A 363 11.36 -3.60 6.00
C LYS A 363 12.02 -4.25 7.21
N HIS A 364 13.25 -3.88 7.52
CA HIS A 364 13.96 -4.33 8.72
C HIS A 364 14.18 -3.17 9.71
N SER A 365 14.34 -3.46 11.01
CA SER A 365 14.57 -2.45 12.06
C SER A 365 15.95 -2.50 12.72
N SER A 366 16.70 -3.60 12.58
CA SER A 366 18.03 -3.72 13.18
C SER A 366 19.08 -2.85 12.48
N THR A 367 19.92 -2.18 13.27
CA THR A 367 21.11 -1.48 12.81
C THR A 367 22.28 -2.45 12.65
N GLY A 368 22.96 -2.41 11.50
CA GLY A 368 24.17 -3.19 11.22
C GLY A 368 24.00 -4.25 10.14
N LYS A 369 25.03 -4.41 9.29
CA LYS A 369 25.12 -5.53 8.36
C LYS A 369 25.16 -6.83 9.17
N PRO A 370 24.43 -7.88 8.76
CA PRO A 370 24.83 -9.22 9.16
C PRO A 370 26.25 -9.53 8.70
N ASN A 371 27.01 -10.18 9.57
CA ASN A 371 28.36 -10.68 9.27
C ASN A 371 28.35 -11.73 8.16
#